data_AF-A0A7G1INW1-F1
#
_entry.id   AF-A0A7G1INW1-F1
#
_cell.length_a   1.000
_cell.length_b   1.000
_cell.length_c   1.000
_cell.angle_alpha   90.00
_cell.angle_beta   90.00
_cell.angle_gamma   90.00
#
_symmetry.space_group_name_H-M   'P 1'
#
loop_
_entity.id
_entity.type
_entity.pdbx_description
1 polymer ?
#
loop_
_entity_poly.entity_id
_entity_poly.type
_entity_poly.pdbx_seq_one_letter_code
_entity_poly.pdbx_strand_id
1 'polypeptide(L)'
;MGIVRHPEIREVRRSDFCGHYIGESGPKTNELIEKSLGRIIFMDEFYSLVERHQDGTPDMIGMEAVNQLLVALEAHRFDFCFIGAGYEDQVDEFLSVNPGLAGRFNRKLRFESYSPAEIVEIGQRYATPRASLLDDGARETFLDAATTIRNYSTPGGQHGIDAMQNGRFARNVIERAEGFRDTRVVAQNGPASRCRSRICRSSPPPTFGPPCAACVRTTATCPPSSGSKP
;
A
#
# COMPACT_ATOMS: atom_id res chain seq x y z
N MET A 1 -7.08 31.52 -5.48
CA MET A 1 -7.54 30.87 -4.24
C MET A 1 -6.90 29.50 -4.16
N GLY A 2 -5.82 29.36 -3.40
CA GLY A 2 -5.20 28.09 -3.04
C GLY A 2 -5.29 27.96 -1.52
N ILE A 3 -5.63 26.77 -1.02
CA ILE A 3 -5.87 26.49 0.41
C ILE A 3 -4.60 26.74 1.26
N VAL A 4 -3.42 26.71 0.64
CA VAL A 4 -2.11 26.97 1.24
C VAL A 4 -1.24 27.77 0.29
N ARG A 5 -0.27 28.52 0.85
CA ARG A 5 0.67 29.37 0.09
C ARG A 5 1.68 28.55 -0.70
N HIS A 6 2.05 27.37 -0.19
CA HIS A 6 2.95 26.42 -0.84
C HIS A 6 2.30 25.03 -0.91
N PRO A 7 2.32 24.36 -2.08
CA PRO A 7 1.72 23.03 -2.24
C PRO A 7 2.60 21.89 -1.69
N GLU A 8 3.73 22.22 -1.06
CA GLU A 8 4.64 21.22 -0.49
C GLU A 8 3.97 20.47 0.67
N ILE A 9 4.01 19.15 0.59
CA ILE A 9 3.55 18.24 1.65
C ILE A 9 4.77 17.78 2.42
N ARG A 10 4.76 17.99 3.75
CA ARG A 10 5.78 17.48 4.66
C ARG A 10 5.23 16.28 5.39
N GLU A 11 5.80 15.11 5.13
CA GLU A 11 5.54 13.89 5.90
C GLU A 11 6.25 13.99 7.25
N VAL A 12 5.51 13.69 8.32
CA VAL A 12 6.00 13.75 9.71
C VAL A 12 5.63 12.47 10.45
N ARG A 13 6.38 12.17 11.50
CA ARG A 13 6.18 11.00 12.37
C ARG A 13 6.01 11.41 13.83
N ARG A 14 5.60 10.47 14.68
CA ARG A 14 5.51 10.66 16.14
C ARG A 14 6.78 11.27 16.73
N SER A 15 7.96 10.84 16.26
CA SER A 15 9.27 11.35 16.71
C SER A 15 9.50 12.84 16.44
N ASP A 16 8.78 13.43 15.48
CA ASP A 16 8.89 14.86 15.16
C ASP A 16 8.06 15.71 16.12
N PHE A 17 6.97 15.15 16.67
CA PHE A 17 6.08 15.82 17.62
C PHE A 17 6.49 15.58 19.08
N CYS A 18 6.84 14.34 19.42
CA CYS A 18 7.12 13.94 20.79
C CYS A 18 8.60 14.12 21.13
N GLY A 19 8.87 14.70 22.30
CA GLY A 19 10.20 14.74 22.90
C GLY A 19 10.59 13.41 23.57
N HIS A 20 11.80 13.36 24.12
CA HIS A 20 12.23 12.22 24.93
C HIS A 20 11.73 12.32 26.39
N TYR A 21 11.41 13.54 26.83
CA TYR A 21 11.00 13.84 28.20
C TYR A 21 9.69 14.64 28.24
N ILE A 22 8.97 14.54 29.37
CA ILE A 22 7.76 15.33 29.63
C ILE A 22 8.12 16.83 29.62
N GLY A 23 7.34 17.66 28.92
CA GLY A 23 7.59 19.09 28.77
C GLY A 23 8.48 19.47 27.57
N GLU A 24 9.09 18.50 26.89
CA GLU A 24 9.86 18.74 25.66
C GLU A 24 8.97 18.69 24.39
N SER A 25 7.88 17.92 24.44
CA SER A 25 6.95 17.78 23.31
C SER A 25 6.31 19.09 22.88
N GLY A 26 5.96 19.95 23.84
CA GLY A 26 5.32 21.23 23.55
C GLY A 26 6.15 22.16 22.66
N PRO A 27 7.36 22.59 23.09
CA PRO A 27 8.20 23.47 22.27
C PRO A 27 8.60 22.82 20.94
N LYS A 28 8.85 21.51 20.93
CA LYS A 28 9.20 20.76 19.71
C LYS A 28 8.07 20.75 18.69
N THR A 29 6.84 20.50 19.14
CA THR A 29 5.63 20.56 18.29
C THR A 29 5.43 21.98 17.74
N ASN A 30 5.61 23.02 18.55
CA ASN A 30 5.49 24.40 18.09
C ASN A 30 6.55 24.75 17.03
N GLU A 31 7.81 24.35 17.23
CA GLU A 31 8.86 24.58 16.23
C GLU A 31 8.55 23.88 14.90
N LEU A 32 8.01 22.65 14.94
CA LEU A 32 7.58 21.92 13.75
C LEU A 32 6.45 22.65 13.01
N ILE A 33 5.49 23.19 13.76
CA ILE A 33 4.34 23.93 13.22
C ILE A 33 4.81 25.25 12.59
N GLU A 34 5.64 26.02 13.28
CA GLU A 34 6.19 27.28 12.76
C GLU A 34 6.92 27.08 11.43
N LYS A 35 7.73 26.02 11.32
CA LYS A 35 8.40 25.65 10.06
C LYS A 35 7.44 25.23 8.95
N SER A 36 6.24 24.81 9.32
CA SER A 36 5.21 24.28 8.42
C SER A 36 4.09 25.26 8.13
N LEU A 37 4.14 26.48 8.67
CA LEU A 37 3.20 27.55 8.31
C LEU A 37 3.27 27.82 6.81
N GLY A 38 2.10 27.87 6.17
CA GLY A 38 1.94 28.01 4.72
C GLY A 38 2.07 26.71 3.94
N ARG A 39 2.30 25.56 4.60
CA ARG A 39 2.45 24.22 4.00
C ARG A 39 1.42 23.22 4.55
N ILE A 40 1.41 22.03 3.97
CA ILE A 40 0.59 20.90 4.42
C ILE A 40 1.47 19.93 5.21
N ILE A 41 1.04 19.57 6.42
CA ILE A 41 1.63 18.46 7.18
C ILE A 41 0.80 17.20 6.96
N PHE A 42 1.47 16.10 6.64
CA PHE A 42 0.85 14.78 6.53
C PHE A 42 1.46 13.83 7.56
N MET A 43 0.62 13.17 8.35
CA MET A 43 1.03 12.13 9.30
C MET A 43 0.24 10.85 9.04
N ASP A 44 0.94 9.78 8.68
CA ASP A 44 0.36 8.45 8.62
C ASP A 44 0.21 7.87 10.03
N GLU A 45 -0.80 7.02 10.21
CA GLU A 45 -1.17 6.41 11.50
C GLU A 45 -1.22 7.43 12.65
N PHE A 46 -1.92 8.55 12.46
CA PHE A 46 -1.85 9.69 13.39
C PHE A 46 -2.32 9.36 14.82
N TYR A 47 -3.14 8.32 14.99
CA TYR A 47 -3.54 7.79 16.30
C TYR A 47 -2.33 7.32 17.12
N SER A 48 -1.21 6.96 16.47
CA SER A 48 0.05 6.62 17.14
C SER A 48 0.65 7.77 17.94
N LEU A 49 0.17 9.01 17.76
CA LEU A 49 0.64 10.16 18.52
C LEU A 49 0.27 10.08 20.01
N VAL A 50 -0.74 9.28 20.37
CA VAL A 50 -1.05 8.97 21.78
C VAL A 50 -1.06 7.46 21.94
N GLU A 51 0.00 6.94 22.56
CA GLU A 51 0.05 5.54 22.95
C GLU A 51 -0.70 5.34 24.26
N ARG A 52 -1.40 4.21 24.40
CA ARG A 52 -1.95 3.80 25.69
C ARG A 52 -0.93 2.93 26.42
N HIS A 53 -0.63 3.26 27.67
CA HIS A 53 0.16 2.38 28.53
C HIS A 53 -0.63 1.12 28.89
N GLN A 54 0.05 0.09 29.40
CA GLN A 54 -0.56 -1.18 29.83
C GLN A 54 -1.68 -0.99 30.87
N ASP A 55 -1.61 0.11 31.65
CA ASP A 55 -2.59 0.49 32.66
C ASP A 55 -3.81 1.25 32.08
N GLY A 56 -3.90 1.38 30.75
CA GLY A 56 -4.98 2.08 30.04
C GLY A 56 -4.87 3.61 30.07
N THR A 57 -3.86 4.17 30.74
CA THR A 57 -3.60 5.60 30.79
C THR A 57 -2.95 6.10 29.49
N PRO A 58 -3.43 7.22 28.92
CA PRO A 58 -2.82 7.80 27.73
C PRO A 58 -1.45 8.40 28.06
N ASP A 59 -0.50 8.24 27.15
CA ASP A 59 0.83 8.82 27.26
C ASP A 59 0.77 10.35 27.39
N MET A 60 1.35 10.86 28.47
CA MET A 60 1.40 12.30 28.76
C MET A 60 2.19 13.07 27.71
N ILE A 61 3.25 12.46 27.15
CA ILE A 61 4.12 13.07 26.13
C ILE A 61 3.35 13.27 24.83
N GLY A 62 2.63 12.23 24.40
CA GLY A 62 1.73 12.29 23.24
C GLY A 62 0.57 13.26 23.42
N MET A 63 -0.08 13.23 24.59
CA MET A 63 -1.19 14.14 24.90
C MET A 63 -0.75 15.60 24.90
N GLU A 64 0.45 15.91 25.39
CA GLU A 64 1.03 17.25 25.33
C GLU A 64 1.20 17.75 23.89
N ALA A 65 1.79 16.91 23.01
CA ALA A 65 1.96 17.23 21.59
C ALA A 65 0.61 17.45 20.88
N VAL A 66 -0.37 16.57 21.13
CA VAL A 66 -1.73 16.69 20.59
C VAL A 66 -2.39 18.00 21.01
N ASN A 67 -2.28 18.37 22.28
CA ASN A 67 -2.86 19.61 22.78
C ASN A 67 -2.23 20.84 22.11
N GLN A 68 -0.91 20.87 21.92
CA GLN A 68 -0.27 21.96 21.19
C GLN A 68 -0.69 22.00 19.71
N LEU A 69 -0.78 20.83 19.06
CA LEU A 69 -1.27 20.74 17.68
C LEU A 69 -2.68 21.31 17.54
N LEU A 70 -3.58 21.02 18.49
CA LEU A 70 -4.93 21.57 18.50
C LEU A 70 -4.96 23.10 18.64
N VAL A 71 -4.16 23.65 19.55
CA VAL A 71 -4.04 25.12 19.74
C VAL A 71 -3.57 25.78 18.45
N ALA A 72 -2.58 25.20 17.77
CA ALA A 72 -2.08 25.72 16.51
C ALA A 72 -3.08 25.60 15.36
N LEU A 73 -3.84 24.49 15.27
CA LEU A 73 -4.90 24.33 14.28
C LEU A 73 -5.98 25.40 14.41
N GLU A 74 -6.26 25.84 15.63
CA GLU A 74 -7.20 26.94 15.90
C GLU A 74 -6.58 28.32 15.59
N ALA A 75 -5.34 28.56 16.03
CA ALA A 75 -4.64 29.82 15.84
C ALA A 75 -4.30 30.11 14.36
N HIS A 76 -3.90 29.10 13.61
CA HIS A 76 -3.37 29.21 12.24
C HIS A 76 -4.29 28.61 11.17
N ARG A 77 -5.61 28.57 11.41
CA ARG A 77 -6.61 27.95 10.53
C ARG A 77 -6.63 28.36 9.04
N PHE A 78 -5.99 29.49 8.69
CA PHE A 78 -5.91 29.98 7.31
C PHE A 78 -4.59 29.68 6.61
N ASP A 79 -3.53 29.40 7.37
CA ASP A 79 -2.18 29.22 6.85
C ASP A 79 -1.61 27.83 7.17
N PHE A 80 -2.32 27.00 7.93
CA PHE A 80 -1.88 25.68 8.35
C PHE A 80 -2.92 24.60 8.02
N CYS A 81 -2.48 23.52 7.36
CA CYS A 81 -3.31 22.37 7.06
C CYS A 81 -2.62 21.09 7.54
N PHE A 82 -3.30 20.37 8.43
CA PHE A 82 -2.87 19.06 8.92
C PHE A 82 -3.76 17.97 8.33
N ILE A 83 -3.14 16.91 7.80
CA ILE A 83 -3.81 15.73 7.27
C ILE A 83 -3.30 14.53 8.08
N GLY A 84 -4.19 13.96 8.90
CA GLY A 84 -3.95 12.69 9.58
C GLY A 84 -4.57 11.53 8.79
N ALA A 85 -3.82 10.46 8.60
CA ALA A 85 -4.32 9.20 8.03
C ALA A 85 -4.26 8.08 9.08
N GLY A 86 -5.08 7.05 8.89
CA GLY A 86 -5.15 5.89 9.78
C GLY A 86 -6.37 5.03 9.49
N TYR A 87 -6.48 3.90 10.17
CA TYR A 87 -7.64 3.02 10.10
C TYR A 87 -8.84 3.65 10.82
N GLU A 88 -10.03 3.52 10.24
CA GLU A 88 -11.25 4.18 10.71
C GLU A 88 -11.51 3.96 12.20
N ASP A 89 -11.49 2.71 12.66
CA ASP A 89 -11.77 2.35 14.06
C ASP A 89 -10.77 3.01 15.02
N GLN A 90 -9.48 3.03 14.68
CA GLN A 90 -8.43 3.61 15.50
C GLN A 90 -8.51 5.13 15.53
N VAL A 91 -8.89 5.74 14.40
CA VAL A 91 -9.12 7.19 14.32
C VAL A 91 -10.33 7.59 15.14
N ASP A 92 -11.44 6.86 15.05
CA ASP A 92 -12.65 7.16 15.82
C ASP A 92 -12.42 6.92 17.33
N GLU A 93 -11.66 5.89 17.71
CA GLU A 93 -11.22 5.69 19.09
C GLU A 93 -10.35 6.86 19.57
N PHE A 94 -9.35 7.27 18.79
CA PHE A 94 -8.47 8.38 19.13
C PHE A 94 -9.24 9.70 19.31
N LEU A 95 -10.20 9.98 18.44
CA LEU A 95 -11.03 11.19 18.53
C LEU A 95 -11.98 11.15 19.73
N SER A 96 -12.32 9.97 20.25
CA SER A 96 -13.15 9.81 21.45
C SER A 96 -12.40 10.16 22.76
N VAL A 97 -11.07 10.19 22.74
CA VAL A 97 -10.23 10.47 23.92
C VAL A 97 -10.46 11.88 24.47
N ASN A 98 -10.75 12.86 23.59
CA ASN A 98 -11.04 14.22 24.01
C ASN A 98 -12.08 14.87 23.08
N PRO A 99 -13.20 15.41 23.60
CA PRO A 99 -14.19 16.14 22.79
C PRO A 99 -13.59 17.29 21.96
N GLY A 100 -12.51 17.91 22.46
CA GLY A 100 -11.77 18.97 21.77
C GLY A 100 -11.03 18.49 20.51
N LEU A 101 -10.68 17.21 20.42
CA LEU A 101 -10.10 16.61 19.21
C LEU A 101 -11.16 16.50 18.12
N ALA A 102 -12.28 15.84 18.43
CA ALA A 102 -13.35 15.59 17.46
C ALA A 102 -13.88 16.87 16.79
N GLY A 103 -14.00 17.98 17.55
CA GLY A 103 -14.51 19.24 17.02
C GLY A 103 -13.55 19.98 16.07
N ARG A 104 -12.24 19.68 16.10
CA ARG A 104 -11.21 20.41 15.32
C ARG A 104 -10.85 19.67 14.03
N PHE A 105 -11.09 18.36 13.97
CA PHE A 105 -11.10 17.58 12.75
C PHE A 105 -12.44 17.74 12.00
N ASN A 106 -12.59 18.89 11.34
CA ASN A 106 -13.84 19.29 10.68
C ASN A 106 -14.18 18.50 9.40
N ARG A 107 -13.24 17.79 8.80
CA ARG A 107 -13.43 17.02 7.56
C ARG A 107 -12.86 15.61 7.72
N LYS A 108 -13.73 14.61 7.70
CA LYS A 108 -13.36 13.19 7.61
C LYS A 108 -13.57 12.71 6.18
N LEU A 109 -12.50 12.22 5.55
CA LEU A 109 -12.58 11.55 4.26
C LEU A 109 -12.45 10.05 4.53
N ARG A 110 -13.50 9.29 4.22
CA ARG A 110 -13.52 7.83 4.36
C ARG A 110 -13.21 7.21 3.01
N PHE A 111 -12.28 6.26 3.00
CA PHE A 111 -11.93 5.50 1.81
C PHE A 111 -12.58 4.13 1.93
N GLU A 112 -13.53 3.85 1.03
CA GLU A 112 -14.18 2.55 0.96
C GLU A 112 -13.24 1.49 0.37
N SER A 113 -13.53 0.24 0.70
CA SER A 113 -12.83 -0.92 0.15
C SER A 113 -13.03 -1.02 -1.36
N TYR A 114 -11.97 -1.37 -2.07
CA TYR A 114 -12.03 -1.50 -3.53
C TYR A 114 -12.88 -2.71 -3.94
N SER A 115 -13.58 -2.56 -5.06
CA SER A 115 -14.19 -3.67 -5.76
C SER A 115 -13.14 -4.60 -6.40
N PRO A 116 -13.47 -5.87 -6.71
CA PRO A 116 -12.55 -6.78 -7.37
C PRO A 116 -12.03 -6.24 -8.71
N ALA A 117 -12.87 -5.52 -9.45
CA ALA A 117 -12.48 -4.88 -10.69
C ALA A 117 -11.43 -3.77 -10.46
N GLU A 118 -11.62 -2.93 -9.44
CA GLU A 118 -10.66 -1.88 -9.07
C GLU A 118 -9.34 -2.47 -8.56
N ILE A 119 -9.37 -3.58 -7.82
CA ILE A 119 -8.16 -4.30 -7.39
C ILE A 119 -7.33 -4.76 -8.59
N VAL A 120 -7.99 -5.32 -9.61
CA VAL A 120 -7.33 -5.73 -10.87
C VAL A 120 -6.78 -4.51 -11.59
N GLU A 121 -7.52 -3.40 -11.64
CA GLU A 121 -7.05 -2.15 -12.25
C GLU A 121 -5.82 -1.58 -11.53
N ILE A 122 -5.80 -1.59 -10.20
CA ILE A 122 -4.65 -1.18 -9.39
C ILE A 122 -3.44 -2.06 -9.73
N GLY A 123 -3.63 -3.38 -9.80
CA GLY A 123 -2.56 -4.30 -10.20
C GLY A 123 -2.03 -4.00 -11.60
N GLN A 124 -2.90 -3.74 -12.57
CA GLN A 124 -2.51 -3.37 -13.93
C GLN A 124 -1.70 -2.06 -13.96
N ARG A 125 -2.18 -1.03 -13.24
CA ARG A 125 -1.48 0.26 -13.12
C ARG A 125 -0.13 0.12 -12.42
N TYR A 126 -0.01 -0.80 -11.47
CA TYR A 126 1.26 -1.09 -10.77
C TYR A 126 2.27 -1.82 -11.66
N ALA A 127 1.80 -2.73 -12.52
CA ALA A 127 2.63 -3.58 -13.36
C ALA A 127 3.10 -2.89 -14.67
N THR A 128 2.30 -1.97 -15.20
CA THR A 128 2.59 -1.22 -16.44
C THR A 128 3.97 -0.50 -16.42
N PRO A 129 4.32 0.33 -15.42
CA PRO A 129 5.63 0.98 -15.38
C PRO A 129 6.80 0.01 -15.19
N ARG A 130 6.53 -1.22 -14.74
CA ARG A 130 7.51 -2.30 -14.59
C ARG A 130 7.69 -3.15 -15.86
N ALA A 131 7.03 -2.77 -16.96
CA ALA A 131 6.97 -3.55 -18.20
C ALA A 131 6.41 -4.98 -18.02
N SER A 132 5.65 -5.20 -16.95
CA SER A 132 4.96 -6.45 -16.68
C SER A 132 3.50 -6.32 -17.13
N LEU A 133 3.25 -6.60 -18.41
CA LEU A 133 1.90 -6.56 -18.95
C LEU A 133 1.14 -7.83 -18.58
N LEU A 134 -0.07 -7.68 -18.04
CA LEU A 134 -0.98 -8.80 -17.81
C LEU A 134 -1.66 -9.15 -19.14
N ASP A 135 -1.63 -10.43 -19.47
CA ASP A 135 -2.44 -11.00 -20.55
C ASP A 135 -3.92 -11.05 -20.14
N ASP A 136 -4.84 -11.04 -21.11
CA ASP A 136 -6.28 -11.09 -20.83
C ASP A 136 -6.66 -12.32 -19.98
N GLY A 137 -6.06 -13.47 -20.26
CA GLY A 137 -6.30 -14.68 -19.48
C GLY A 137 -5.75 -14.60 -18.05
N ALA A 138 -4.73 -13.77 -17.79
CA ALA A 138 -4.22 -13.53 -16.44
C ALA A 138 -5.10 -12.54 -15.68
N ARG A 139 -5.63 -11.53 -16.38
CA ARG A 139 -6.56 -10.53 -15.83
C ARG A 139 -7.87 -11.17 -15.37
N GLU A 140 -8.43 -12.09 -16.16
CA GLU A 140 -9.62 -12.85 -15.78
C GLU A 140 -9.38 -13.71 -14.54
N THR A 141 -8.27 -14.47 -14.49
CA THR A 141 -7.93 -15.27 -13.31
C THR A 141 -7.72 -14.40 -12.06
N PHE A 142 -7.13 -13.22 -12.22
CA PHE A 142 -6.96 -12.30 -11.10
C PHE A 142 -8.31 -11.74 -10.60
N LEU A 143 -9.22 -11.42 -11.53
CA LEU A 143 -10.58 -10.99 -11.18
C LEU A 143 -11.37 -12.07 -10.44
N ASP A 144 -11.29 -13.33 -10.88
CA ASP A 144 -11.95 -14.45 -10.23
C ASP A 144 -11.40 -14.68 -8.81
N ALA A 145 -10.08 -14.62 -8.65
CA ALA A 145 -9.43 -14.73 -7.35
C ALA A 145 -9.84 -13.59 -6.41
N ALA A 146 -9.83 -12.34 -6.90
CA ALA A 146 -10.25 -11.18 -6.13
C ALA A 146 -11.73 -11.27 -5.73
N THR A 147 -12.60 -11.74 -6.62
CA THR A 147 -14.03 -11.94 -6.35
C THR A 147 -14.26 -13.01 -5.30
N THR A 148 -13.53 -14.13 -5.39
CA THR A 148 -13.58 -15.22 -4.40
C THR A 148 -13.17 -14.72 -3.02
N ILE A 149 -12.08 -13.95 -2.94
CA ILE A 149 -11.59 -13.38 -1.67
C ILE A 149 -12.57 -12.35 -1.11
N ARG A 150 -13.23 -11.54 -1.95
CA ARG A 150 -14.24 -10.58 -1.48
C ARG A 150 -15.42 -11.25 -0.79
N ASN A 151 -15.85 -12.38 -1.35
CA ASN A 151 -16.98 -13.15 -0.83
C ASN A 151 -16.64 -13.95 0.43
N TYR A 152 -15.36 -14.07 0.77
CA TYR A 152 -14.94 -14.63 2.04
C TYR A 152 -15.13 -13.59 3.15
N SER A 153 -15.89 -13.95 4.18
CA SER A 153 -16.02 -13.14 5.39
C SER A 153 -15.15 -13.72 6.49
N THR A 154 -14.34 -12.86 7.10
CA THR A 154 -13.56 -13.22 8.29
C THR A 154 -14.49 -13.40 9.51
N PRO A 155 -14.02 -14.09 10.57
CA PRO A 155 -14.78 -14.20 11.82
C PRO A 155 -15.16 -12.84 12.46
N GLY A 156 -14.43 -11.77 12.12
CA GLY A 156 -14.71 -10.40 12.55
C GLY A 156 -15.67 -9.62 11.65
N GLY A 157 -16.30 -10.27 10.66
CA GLY A 157 -17.27 -9.64 9.76
C GLY A 157 -16.67 -8.79 8.63
N GLN A 158 -15.34 -8.66 8.56
CA GLN A 158 -14.65 -7.95 7.48
C GLN A 158 -14.57 -8.82 6.22
N HIS A 159 -14.66 -8.19 5.04
CA HIS A 159 -14.43 -8.87 3.77
C HIS A 159 -12.98 -9.34 3.66
N GLY A 160 -12.74 -10.45 2.95
CA GLY A 160 -11.40 -11.01 2.81
C GLY A 160 -10.41 -10.07 2.10
N ILE A 161 -10.90 -9.17 1.24
CA ILE A 161 -10.06 -8.14 0.59
C ILE A 161 -9.53 -7.14 1.64
N ASP A 162 -10.34 -6.77 2.63
CA ASP A 162 -9.92 -5.85 3.70
C ASP A 162 -8.88 -6.50 4.61
N ALA A 163 -9.10 -7.77 4.97
CA ALA A 163 -8.13 -8.57 5.71
C ALA A 163 -6.79 -8.71 4.96
N MET A 164 -6.83 -8.72 3.62
CA MET A 164 -5.63 -8.76 2.76
C MET A 164 -5.04 -7.37 2.46
N GLN A 165 -5.56 -6.31 3.08
CA GLN A 165 -5.07 -4.93 2.94
C GLN A 165 -5.25 -4.33 1.52
N ASN A 166 -6.38 -4.63 0.86
CA ASN A 166 -6.85 -3.91 -0.34
C ASN A 166 -5.77 -3.72 -1.42
N GLY A 167 -5.33 -2.48 -1.68
CA GLY A 167 -4.33 -2.18 -2.72
C GLY A 167 -2.97 -2.85 -2.49
N ARG A 168 -2.60 -3.17 -1.23
CA ARG A 168 -1.37 -3.93 -0.95
C ARG A 168 -1.49 -5.36 -1.45
N PHE A 169 -2.66 -5.98 -1.34
CA PHE A 169 -2.92 -7.30 -1.93
C PHE A 169 -2.66 -7.28 -3.44
N ALA A 170 -3.18 -6.27 -4.15
CA ALA A 170 -2.97 -6.14 -5.58
C ALA A 170 -1.48 -6.11 -5.96
N ARG A 171 -0.68 -5.31 -5.24
CA ARG A 171 0.78 -5.23 -5.45
C ARG A 171 1.48 -6.55 -5.16
N ASN A 172 1.17 -7.18 -4.03
CA ASN A 172 1.77 -8.46 -3.62
C ASN A 172 1.49 -9.57 -4.64
N VAL A 173 0.29 -9.59 -5.24
CA VAL A 173 -0.05 -10.55 -6.29
C VAL A 173 0.82 -10.35 -7.53
N ILE A 174 0.98 -9.09 -7.98
CA ILE A 174 1.84 -8.77 -9.13
C ILE A 174 3.30 -9.14 -8.85
N GLU A 175 3.85 -8.76 -7.71
CA GLU A 175 5.25 -9.04 -7.35
C GLU A 175 5.53 -10.55 -7.29
N ARG A 176 4.59 -11.33 -6.73
CA ARG A 176 4.71 -12.79 -6.74
C ARG A 176 4.58 -13.36 -8.15
N ALA A 177 3.66 -12.86 -8.96
CA ALA A 177 3.50 -13.31 -10.34
C ALA A 177 4.74 -13.02 -11.19
N GLU A 178 5.40 -11.88 -10.99
CA GLU A 178 6.69 -11.54 -11.59
C GLU A 178 7.77 -12.55 -11.18
N GLY A 179 7.89 -12.85 -9.88
CA GLY A 179 8.85 -13.84 -9.39
C GLY A 179 8.66 -15.25 -10.00
N PHE A 180 7.40 -15.70 -10.10
CA PHE A 180 7.09 -16.98 -10.76
C PHE A 180 7.39 -16.96 -12.26
N ARG A 181 7.06 -15.86 -12.94
CA ARG A 181 7.38 -15.67 -14.36
C ARG A 181 8.89 -15.79 -14.58
N ASP A 182 9.68 -15.09 -13.78
CA ASP A 182 11.12 -15.00 -13.98
C ASP A 182 11.78 -16.37 -13.74
N THR A 183 11.34 -17.10 -12.71
CA THR A 183 11.78 -18.49 -12.46
C THR A 183 11.44 -19.41 -13.63
N ARG A 184 10.24 -19.28 -14.20
CA ARG A 184 9.82 -20.07 -15.37
C ARG A 184 10.65 -19.74 -16.61
N VAL A 185 10.92 -18.47 -16.87
CA VAL A 185 11.75 -18.04 -18.01
C VAL A 185 13.17 -18.60 -17.89
N VAL A 186 13.75 -18.60 -16.69
CA VAL A 186 15.07 -19.22 -16.43
C VAL A 186 15.04 -20.72 -16.66
N ALA A 187 14.01 -21.42 -16.16
CA ALA A 187 13.87 -22.86 -16.36
C ALA A 187 13.67 -23.25 -17.84
N GLN A 188 13.02 -22.39 -18.63
CA GLN A 188 12.84 -22.57 -20.07
C GLN A 188 14.09 -22.20 -20.88
N ASN A 189 14.87 -21.23 -20.40
CA ASN A 189 16.10 -20.74 -21.04
C ASN A 189 17.37 -21.20 -20.31
N GLY A 190 17.53 -22.52 -20.08
CA GLY A 190 18.86 -23.10 -19.83
C GLY A 190 19.87 -22.60 -20.89
N PRO A 191 21.19 -22.59 -20.64
CA PRO A 191 22.15 -21.65 -21.23
C PRO A 191 22.21 -21.69 -22.76
N ALA A 192 21.27 -21.00 -23.41
CA ALA A 192 21.23 -20.61 -24.80
C ALA A 192 19.95 -19.78 -25.05
N SER A 193 20.14 -18.64 -25.71
CA SER A 193 19.13 -17.82 -26.40
C SER A 193 18.18 -16.92 -25.57
N ARG A 194 18.71 -15.70 -25.41
CA ARG A 194 18.07 -14.36 -25.39
C ARG A 194 16.64 -14.26 -26.00
N CYS A 195 15.76 -13.52 -25.29
CA CYS A 195 14.53 -12.81 -25.75
C CYS A 195 13.26 -13.68 -25.97
N ARG A 196 12.02 -13.40 -25.49
CA ARG A 196 11.28 -12.15 -25.17
C ARG A 196 10.22 -12.37 -24.06
N SER A 197 9.81 -11.27 -23.40
CA SER A 197 8.83 -11.17 -22.31
C SER A 197 7.37 -11.32 -22.78
N ARG A 198 6.69 -12.39 -22.37
CA ARG A 198 5.21 -12.49 -22.38
C ARG A 198 4.75 -13.44 -21.27
N ILE A 199 3.78 -13.02 -20.46
CA ILE A 199 3.18 -13.86 -19.41
C ILE A 199 2.13 -14.76 -20.07
N CYS A 200 2.53 -15.93 -20.56
CA CYS A 200 1.58 -16.94 -21.06
C CYS A 200 1.21 -17.97 -19.98
N ARG A 201 -0.04 -18.43 -19.96
CA ARG A 201 -0.54 -19.55 -19.15
C ARG A 201 0.14 -20.86 -19.53
N SER A 202 0.73 -21.57 -18.55
CA SER A 202 0.49 -23.00 -18.30
C SER A 202 1.55 -23.61 -17.38
N SER A 203 1.17 -23.84 -16.12
CA SER A 203 1.60 -25.01 -15.36
C SER A 203 0.68 -25.17 -14.14
N PRO A 204 0.16 -26.38 -13.85
CA PRO A 204 -0.72 -26.62 -12.71
C PRO A 204 0.06 -26.49 -11.38
N PRO A 205 -0.62 -26.33 -10.23
CA PRO A 205 0.06 -26.21 -8.94
C PRO A 205 0.85 -27.50 -8.62
N PRO A 206 1.98 -27.41 -7.88
CA PRO A 206 2.79 -28.56 -7.56
C PRO A 206 2.06 -29.48 -6.57
N THR A 207 1.64 -30.66 -7.02
CA THR A 207 1.28 -31.78 -6.14
C THR A 207 2.55 -32.49 -5.68
N PHE A 208 2.67 -32.69 -4.36
CA PHE A 208 3.75 -33.46 -3.73
C PHE A 208 3.75 -34.92 -4.21
N GLY A 209 4.81 -35.36 -4.89
CA GLY A 209 5.07 -36.75 -5.29
C GLY A 209 6.33 -36.88 -6.15
N PRO A 210 7.08 -38.00 -6.11
CA PRO A 210 8.41 -38.10 -6.74
C PRO A 210 8.31 -38.28 -8.27
N PRO A 211 9.35 -37.89 -9.04
CA PRO A 211 9.28 -37.82 -10.49
C PRO A 211 9.47 -39.21 -11.12
N CYS A 212 8.52 -39.63 -11.95
CA CYS A 212 8.66 -40.77 -12.84
C CYS A 212 9.05 -40.28 -14.24
N ALA A 213 10.12 -40.84 -14.78
CA ALA A 213 10.68 -40.50 -16.09
C ALA A 213 9.77 -40.97 -17.23
N ALA A 214 9.34 -40.05 -18.11
CA ALA A 214 8.89 -40.39 -19.45
C ALA A 214 9.05 -39.20 -20.41
N CYS A 215 9.96 -39.41 -21.36
CA CYS A 215 10.33 -38.55 -22.48
C CYS A 215 9.21 -38.52 -23.54
N VAL A 216 8.86 -37.34 -24.07
CA VAL A 216 8.11 -37.25 -25.35
C VAL A 216 8.77 -36.18 -26.22
N ARG A 217 9.40 -36.63 -27.32
CA ARG A 217 9.88 -35.81 -28.43
C ARG A 217 8.69 -35.39 -29.30
N THR A 218 8.78 -34.20 -29.90
CA THR A 218 8.16 -33.95 -31.21
C THR A 218 9.13 -33.16 -32.08
N THR A 219 9.18 -33.58 -33.34
CA THR A 219 10.15 -33.29 -34.39
C THR A 219 9.88 -31.95 -35.08
N ALA A 220 10.92 -31.14 -35.28
CA ALA A 220 10.91 -30.05 -36.25
C ALA A 220 11.84 -30.40 -37.41
N THR A 221 11.28 -30.52 -38.61
CA THR A 221 11.98 -30.65 -39.89
C THR A 221 12.40 -29.24 -40.37
N CYS A 222 13.69 -29.01 -40.56
CA CYS A 222 14.23 -27.84 -41.28
C CYS A 222 14.39 -28.16 -42.77
N PRO A 223 14.14 -27.22 -43.70
CA PRO A 223 14.67 -27.30 -45.07
C PRO A 223 16.08 -26.66 -45.15
N PRO A 224 16.92 -27.08 -46.12
CA PRO A 224 18.29 -26.56 -46.25
C PRO A 224 18.33 -25.23 -47.02
N SER A 225 19.21 -24.32 -46.59
CA SER A 225 19.52 -23.07 -47.28
C SER A 225 20.53 -23.29 -48.41
N SER A 226 20.17 -22.90 -49.63
CA SER A 226 21.11 -22.77 -50.76
C SER A 226 21.80 -21.40 -50.68
N GLY A 227 23.12 -21.41 -50.55
CA GLY A 227 23.96 -20.22 -50.65
C GLY A 227 24.38 -19.98 -52.10
N SER A 228 24.23 -18.75 -52.57
CA SER A 228 24.93 -18.21 -53.74
C SER A 228 25.83 -17.06 -53.30
N LYS A 229 27.15 -17.27 -53.51
CA LYS A 229 28.19 -16.24 -53.53
C LYS A 229 28.09 -15.42 -54.83
N PRO A 230 28.69 -14.23 -54.88
CA PRO A 230 30.10 -14.14 -55.31
C PRO A 230 31.08 -13.79 -54.19
#